data_AF-A0A7K7RF88-F1
#
_entry.id   AF-A0A7K7RF88-F1
#
_cell.length_a   1.000
_cell.length_b   1.000
_cell.length_c   1.000
_cell.angle_alpha   90.00
_cell.angle_beta   90.00
_cell.angle_gamma   90.00
#
_symmetry.space_group_name_H-M   'P 1'
#
loop_
_entity.id
_entity.type
_entity.pdbx_description
1 polymer ?
#
loop_
_entity_poly.entity_id
_entity_poly.type
_entity_poly.pdbx_seq_one_letter_code
_entity_poly.pdbx_strand_id
1 'polypeptide(L)'
;AYRMKQNDQNKNDTTERIQKVRSMWALIAEMLTSLKKEKEVVDSVLEDCVKPCILDGTDVVLSVPALLTYRIESNIYSFCTGNLYEEGNLNFLTVIQLVNEALMTLRDECCPCKLKELHTIEDVVASYKNALWELNTESLRRKQEHCEPMHQSLPRKQEIWESKWKTILGRCPFNLIFEDDLVSSINFI
;
A
#
# COMPACT_ATOMS: atom_id res chain seq x y z
N ALA A 1 10.17 -94.26 2.92
CA ALA A 1 10.32 -92.83 2.58
C ALA A 1 9.26 -91.88 3.21
N TYR A 2 8.27 -92.36 4.00
CA TYR A 2 7.13 -91.53 4.43
C TYR A 2 7.29 -90.80 5.78
N ARG A 3 8.24 -91.22 6.64
CA ARG A 3 8.41 -90.67 8.01
C ARG A 3 9.22 -89.38 8.11
N MET A 4 10.10 -89.08 7.15
CA MET A 4 10.96 -87.89 7.22
C MET A 4 10.22 -86.60 6.82
N LYS A 5 9.24 -86.65 5.89
CA LYS A 5 8.51 -85.46 5.43
C LYS A 5 7.53 -84.88 6.47
N GLN A 6 6.97 -85.68 7.36
CA GLN A 6 6.02 -85.19 8.38
C GLN A 6 6.69 -84.42 9.53
N ASN A 7 7.97 -84.66 9.81
CA ASN A 7 8.66 -84.01 10.94
C ASN A 7 9.11 -82.59 10.61
N ASP A 8 9.58 -82.36 9.37
CA ASP A 8 9.95 -81.02 8.90
C ASP A 8 8.73 -80.10 8.75
N GLN A 9 7.57 -80.68 8.37
CA GLN A 9 6.30 -79.96 8.22
C GLN A 9 5.57 -79.68 9.54
N ASN A 10 6.07 -80.17 10.68
CA ASN A 10 5.55 -79.83 12.01
C ASN A 10 6.47 -78.79 12.71
N LYS A 11 7.76 -78.82 12.38
CA LYS A 11 8.74 -77.80 12.81
C LYS A 11 8.55 -76.45 12.12
N ASN A 12 8.13 -76.44 10.85
CA ASN A 12 7.81 -75.18 10.16
C ASN A 12 6.52 -74.54 10.73
N ASP A 13 5.46 -75.32 11.02
CA ASP A 13 4.19 -74.84 11.60
C ASP A 13 4.39 -74.19 12.98
N THR A 14 5.21 -74.82 13.83
CA THR A 14 5.55 -74.25 15.14
C THR A 14 6.38 -72.97 15.03
N THR A 15 7.32 -72.92 14.07
CA THR A 15 8.14 -71.71 13.83
C THR A 15 7.31 -70.57 13.24
N GLU A 16 6.39 -70.86 12.32
CA GLU A 16 5.45 -69.90 11.74
C GLU A 16 4.48 -69.34 12.79
N ARG A 17 3.95 -70.20 13.68
CA ARG A 17 3.12 -69.75 14.81
C ARG A 17 3.88 -68.85 15.76
N ILE A 18 5.12 -69.20 16.12
CA ILE A 18 5.98 -68.36 16.96
C ILE A 18 6.24 -67.01 16.29
N GLN A 19 6.54 -67.01 14.98
CA GLN A 19 6.77 -65.77 14.24
C GLN A 19 5.52 -64.91 14.18
N LYS A 20 4.33 -65.52 13.99
CA LYS A 20 3.05 -64.80 14.00
C LYS A 20 2.76 -64.15 15.34
N VAL A 21 3.00 -64.85 16.45
CA VAL A 21 2.85 -64.29 17.80
C VAL A 21 3.82 -63.13 18.01
N ARG A 22 5.07 -63.26 17.56
CA ARG A 22 6.07 -62.16 17.64
C ARG A 22 5.65 -60.94 16.82
N SER A 23 5.16 -61.13 15.60
CA SER A 23 4.66 -60.03 14.76
C SER A 23 3.45 -59.35 15.38
N MET A 24 2.51 -60.12 15.95
CA MET A 24 1.35 -59.56 16.66
C MET A 24 1.77 -58.77 17.90
N TRP A 25 2.73 -59.28 18.67
CA TRP A 25 3.26 -58.59 19.84
C TRP A 25 4.00 -57.29 19.46
N ALA A 26 4.78 -57.32 18.38
CA ALA A 26 5.45 -56.13 17.85
C ALA A 26 4.44 -55.05 17.44
N LEU A 27 3.36 -55.42 16.75
CA LEU A 27 2.29 -54.51 16.36
C LEU A 27 1.60 -53.88 17.58
N ILE A 28 1.31 -54.68 18.61
CA ILE A 28 0.70 -54.18 19.85
C ILE A 28 1.65 -53.22 20.58
N ALA A 29 2.93 -53.57 20.68
CA ALA A 29 3.94 -52.70 21.30
C ALA A 29 4.08 -51.37 20.55
N GLU A 30 4.08 -51.40 19.22
CA GLU A 30 4.12 -50.19 18.39
C GLU A 30 2.89 -49.32 18.62
N MET A 31 1.68 -49.89 18.59
CA MET A 31 0.44 -49.17 18.88
C MET A 31 0.45 -48.52 20.27
N LEU A 32 0.89 -49.25 21.30
CA LEU A 32 0.99 -48.73 22.67
C LEU A 32 1.98 -47.57 22.76
N THR A 33 3.10 -47.64 22.04
CA THR A 33 4.08 -46.54 22.00
C THR A 33 3.57 -45.31 21.25
N SER A 34 2.79 -45.48 20.17
CA SER A 34 2.14 -44.38 19.46
C SER A 34 1.12 -43.69 20.35
N LEU A 35 0.25 -44.48 20.98
CA LEU A 35 -0.80 -43.97 21.86
C LEU A 35 -0.23 -43.22 23.06
N LYS A 36 0.90 -43.68 23.61
CA LYS A 36 1.60 -42.98 24.69
C LYS A 36 2.09 -41.59 24.26
N LYS A 37 2.67 -41.47 23.06
CA LYS A 37 3.10 -40.18 22.52
C LYS A 37 1.94 -39.22 22.28
N GLU A 38 0.84 -39.73 21.71
CA GLU A 38 -0.38 -38.93 21.51
C GLU A 38 -0.95 -38.44 22.84
N LYS A 39 -0.97 -39.29 23.87
CA LYS A 39 -1.38 -38.91 25.22
C LYS A 39 -0.50 -37.81 25.80
N GLU A 40 0.82 -37.91 25.71
CA GLU A 40 1.75 -36.89 26.22
C GLU A 40 1.51 -35.51 25.56
N VAL A 41 1.17 -35.47 24.28
CA VAL A 41 0.79 -34.23 23.59
C VAL A 41 -0.51 -33.65 24.15
N VAL A 42 -1.53 -34.48 24.35
CA VAL A 42 -2.81 -34.06 24.92
C VAL A 42 -2.64 -33.56 26.36
N ASP A 43 -1.87 -34.28 27.18
CA ASP A 43 -1.58 -33.91 28.57
C ASP A 43 -0.86 -32.55 28.64
N SER A 44 0.08 -32.28 27.73
CA SER A 44 0.78 -30.98 27.63
C SER A 44 -0.16 -29.82 27.28
N VAL A 45 -1.07 -30.03 26.32
CA VAL A 45 -2.11 -29.03 25.98
C VAL A 45 -3.04 -28.81 27.17
N LEU A 46 -3.40 -29.87 27.90
CA LEU A 46 -4.24 -29.76 29.07
C LEU A 46 -3.54 -28.99 30.20
N GLU A 47 -2.25 -29.24 30.46
CA GLU A 47 -1.47 -28.48 31.44
C GLU A 47 -1.40 -26.98 31.09
N ASP A 48 -1.28 -26.64 29.82
CA ASP A 48 -1.31 -25.25 29.36
C ASP A 48 -2.70 -24.61 29.54
N CYS A 49 -3.77 -25.38 29.32
CA CYS A 49 -5.15 -24.95 29.62
C CYS A 49 -5.46 -24.87 31.13
N VAL A 50 -4.73 -25.59 31.98
CA VAL A 50 -4.91 -25.59 33.45
C VAL A 50 -4.26 -24.38 34.10
N LYS A 51 -3.40 -23.62 33.39
CA LYS A 51 -3.04 -22.25 33.81
C LYS A 51 -4.19 -21.34 33.41
N PRO A 52 -5.02 -20.87 34.35
CA PRO A 52 -5.98 -19.84 34.01
C PRO A 52 -5.17 -18.61 33.59
N CYS A 53 -5.32 -18.18 32.34
CA CYS A 53 -4.93 -16.84 31.96
C CYS A 53 -5.79 -15.90 32.82
N ILE A 54 -5.23 -15.41 33.92
CA ILE A 54 -5.88 -14.41 34.76
C ILE A 54 -5.85 -13.12 33.95
N LEU A 55 -6.94 -12.86 33.22
CA LEU A 55 -7.23 -11.55 32.65
C LEU A 55 -7.91 -10.73 33.73
N ASP A 56 -7.15 -10.23 34.71
CA ASP A 56 -7.66 -9.32 35.75
C ASP A 56 -7.49 -7.84 35.35
N GLY A 57 -6.68 -7.57 34.32
CA GLY A 57 -6.45 -6.22 33.80
C GLY A 57 -5.68 -5.32 34.77
N THR A 58 -5.08 -5.88 35.83
CA THR A 58 -4.39 -5.11 36.89
C THR A 58 -3.25 -4.25 36.33
N ASP A 59 -2.58 -4.71 35.27
CA ASP A 59 -1.44 -4.03 34.64
C ASP A 59 -1.82 -3.19 33.40
N VAL A 60 -3.11 -3.03 33.09
CA VAL A 60 -3.57 -2.31 31.88
C VAL A 60 -4.18 -0.97 32.25
N VAL A 61 -3.47 0.11 31.89
CA VAL A 61 -3.97 1.48 31.99
C VAL A 61 -4.65 1.86 30.68
N LEU A 62 -5.96 2.10 30.74
CA LEU A 62 -6.77 2.43 29.57
C LEU A 62 -7.23 3.89 29.64
N SER A 63 -6.72 4.72 28.73
CA SER A 63 -7.11 6.14 28.61
C SER A 63 -8.25 6.31 27.61
N VAL A 64 -9.38 6.86 28.07
CA VAL A 64 -10.54 7.11 27.19
C VAL A 64 -10.38 8.45 26.46
N PRO A 65 -10.52 8.48 25.13
CA PRO A 65 -10.52 9.72 24.35
C PRO A 65 -11.64 10.69 24.78
N ALA A 66 -11.31 11.97 24.93
CA ALA A 66 -12.24 13.00 25.44
C ALA A 66 -13.57 13.11 24.67
N LEU A 67 -13.56 12.85 23.36
CA LEU A 67 -14.77 12.88 22.54
C LEU A 67 -15.76 11.78 22.95
N LEU A 68 -15.26 10.58 23.25
CA LEU A 68 -16.08 9.46 23.71
C LEU A 68 -16.60 9.74 25.12
N THR A 69 -15.75 10.30 25.99
CA THR A 69 -16.15 10.77 27.32
C THR A 69 -17.32 11.75 27.23
N TYR A 70 -17.19 12.81 26.43
CA TYR A 70 -18.25 13.80 26.24
C TYR A 70 -19.56 13.18 25.72
N ARG A 71 -19.49 12.26 24.76
CA ARG A 71 -20.67 11.63 24.17
C ARG A 71 -21.40 10.74 25.19
N ILE A 72 -20.67 9.98 25.99
CA ILE A 72 -21.21 9.12 27.05
C ILE A 72 -21.81 9.96 28.18
N GLU A 73 -21.10 10.99 28.62
CA GLU A 73 -21.58 11.96 29.61
C GLU A 73 -22.78 12.77 29.10
N SER A 74 -22.94 12.94 27.79
CA SER A 74 -24.14 13.55 27.22
C SER A 74 -25.33 12.57 27.16
N ASN A 75 -25.07 11.26 27.26
CA ASN A 75 -26.04 10.19 27.13
C ASN A 75 -26.12 9.31 28.39
N ILE A 76 -26.14 10.00 29.56
CA ILE A 76 -26.07 9.43 30.93
C ILE A 76 -27.08 8.30 31.20
N TYR A 77 -28.19 8.25 30.46
CA TYR A 77 -29.27 7.30 30.72
C TYR A 77 -29.16 5.97 29.95
N SER A 78 -28.20 5.78 29.03
CA SER A 78 -28.22 4.57 28.17
C SER A 78 -26.94 3.73 28.13
N PHE A 79 -25.75 4.25 28.48
CA PHE A 79 -24.51 3.59 28.04
C PHE A 79 -23.58 2.99 29.09
N CYS A 80 -23.45 3.59 30.27
CA CYS A 80 -22.52 3.09 31.27
C CYS A 80 -23.25 2.88 32.60
N THR A 81 -23.48 1.62 32.94
CA THR A 81 -24.11 1.24 34.21
C THR A 81 -23.09 1.14 35.36
N GLY A 82 -21.79 1.32 35.10
CA GLY A 82 -20.73 1.12 36.09
C GLY A 82 -19.43 1.87 35.78
N ASN A 83 -18.49 1.80 36.73
CA ASN A 83 -17.16 2.38 36.63
C ASN A 83 -16.24 1.52 35.76
N LEU A 84 -15.29 2.16 35.05
CA LEU A 84 -14.29 1.46 34.23
C LEU A 84 -13.37 0.55 35.08
N TYR A 85 -13.09 0.99 36.30
CA TYR A 85 -12.34 0.23 37.30
C TYR A 85 -13.24 -0.08 38.49
N GLU A 86 -13.29 -1.34 38.88
CA GLU A 86 -14.03 -1.83 40.04
C GLU A 86 -13.06 -2.64 40.90
N GLU A 87 -12.93 -2.24 42.18
CA GLU A 87 -11.97 -2.85 43.13
C GLU A 87 -10.50 -2.86 42.65
N GLY A 88 -10.12 -1.90 41.80
CA GLY A 88 -8.76 -1.81 41.25
C GLY A 88 -8.54 -2.65 39.99
N ASN A 89 -9.53 -3.45 39.58
CA ASN A 89 -9.49 -4.26 38.37
C ASN A 89 -10.34 -3.63 37.26
N LEU A 90 -10.02 -3.96 36.02
CA LEU A 90 -10.80 -3.51 34.86
C LEU A 90 -12.18 -4.19 34.85
N ASN A 91 -13.23 -3.38 34.80
CA ASN A 91 -14.57 -3.89 34.60
C ASN A 91 -14.79 -4.17 33.09
N PHE A 92 -14.58 -5.42 32.68
CA PHE A 92 -14.69 -5.82 31.27
C PHE A 92 -16.06 -5.56 30.65
N LEU A 93 -17.14 -5.62 31.43
CA LEU A 93 -18.47 -5.28 30.94
C LEU A 93 -18.54 -3.82 30.49
N THR A 94 -18.01 -2.92 31.32
CA THR A 94 -17.92 -1.48 31.02
C THR A 94 -16.97 -1.20 29.85
N VAL A 95 -15.87 -1.94 29.74
CA VAL A 95 -14.96 -1.88 28.58
C VAL A 95 -15.67 -2.27 27.29
N ILE A 96 -16.44 -3.36 27.29
CA ILE A 96 -17.19 -3.82 26.10
C ILE A 96 -18.24 -2.79 25.68
N GLN A 97 -18.94 -2.20 26.66
CA GLN A 97 -19.90 -1.12 26.41
C GLN A 97 -19.22 0.10 25.78
N LEU A 98 -18.07 0.51 26.32
CA LEU A 98 -17.27 1.62 25.81
C LEU A 98 -16.79 1.37 24.36
N VAL A 99 -16.33 0.16 24.07
CA VAL A 99 -15.88 -0.24 22.71
C VAL A 99 -17.06 -0.21 21.73
N ASN A 100 -18.22 -0.72 22.12
CA ASN A 100 -19.41 -0.63 21.29
C ASN A 100 -19.77 0.82 20.97
N GLU A 101 -19.66 1.73 21.93
CA GLU A 101 -19.93 3.15 21.67
C GLU A 101 -18.91 3.82 20.78
N ALA A 102 -17.64 3.46 20.92
CA ALA A 102 -16.62 3.92 19.98
C ALA A 102 -16.94 3.48 18.55
N LEU A 103 -17.38 2.23 18.37
CA LEU A 103 -17.78 1.69 17.07
C LEU A 103 -19.04 2.35 16.50
N MET A 104 -20.05 2.59 17.34
CA MET A 104 -21.27 3.30 16.96
C MET A 104 -20.97 4.74 16.56
N THR A 105 -20.12 5.43 17.32
CA THR A 105 -19.64 6.79 17.02
C THR A 105 -18.91 6.83 15.70
N LEU A 106 -17.97 5.91 15.49
CA LEU A 106 -17.25 5.80 14.23
C LEU A 106 -18.20 5.57 13.05
N ARG A 107 -19.21 4.70 13.21
CA ARG A 107 -20.22 4.44 12.18
C ARG A 107 -21.04 5.69 11.87
N ASP A 108 -21.49 6.42 12.89
CA ASP A 108 -22.30 7.62 12.71
C ASP A 108 -21.51 8.77 12.06
N GLU A 109 -20.22 8.91 12.41
CA GLU A 109 -19.31 9.90 11.83
C GLU A 109 -18.88 9.56 10.39
N CYS A 110 -18.73 8.27 10.10
CA CYS A 110 -18.58 7.70 8.75
C CYS A 110 -19.92 7.64 8.01
N CYS A 111 -20.76 8.67 8.18
CA CYS A 111 -22.02 8.79 7.47
C CYS A 111 -21.78 8.67 5.94
N PRO A 112 -22.54 7.82 5.22
CA PRO A 112 -22.36 7.60 3.77
C PRO A 112 -22.47 8.88 2.91
N CYS A 113 -22.95 9.98 3.48
CA CYS A 113 -22.95 11.30 2.87
C CYS A 113 -21.54 11.82 2.53
N LYS A 114 -20.54 11.61 3.41
CA LYS A 114 -19.15 12.07 3.16
C LYS A 114 -18.46 11.29 2.03
N LEU A 115 -18.86 10.02 1.81
CA LEU A 115 -18.37 9.20 0.70
C LEU A 115 -18.89 9.69 -0.66
N LYS A 116 -20.12 10.23 -0.72
CA LYS A 116 -20.66 10.85 -1.94
C LYS A 116 -19.96 12.16 -2.28
N GLU A 117 -19.63 12.96 -1.27
CA GLU A 117 -18.86 14.19 -1.45
C GLU A 117 -17.45 13.90 -1.97
N LEU A 118 -16.80 12.83 -1.48
CA LEU A 118 -15.49 12.40 -1.97
C LEU A 118 -15.53 12.03 -3.46
N HIS A 119 -16.50 11.22 -3.90
CA HIS A 119 -16.66 10.88 -5.32
C HIS A 119 -16.95 12.11 -6.19
N THR A 120 -17.73 13.06 -5.66
CA THR A 120 -18.00 14.32 -6.38
C THR A 120 -16.72 15.13 -6.56
N ILE A 121 -15.84 15.15 -5.56
CA ILE A 121 -14.54 15.82 -5.64
C ILE A 121 -13.61 15.09 -6.64
N GLU A 122 -13.58 13.76 -6.63
CA GLU A 122 -12.81 12.96 -7.58
C GLU A 122 -13.23 13.23 -9.03
N ASP A 123 -14.53 13.28 -9.30
CA ASP A 123 -15.08 13.58 -10.63
C ASP A 123 -14.70 14.99 -11.10
N VAL A 124 -14.76 15.98 -10.19
CA VAL A 124 -14.35 17.37 -10.48
C VAL A 124 -12.85 17.45 -10.76
N VAL A 125 -12.02 16.75 -9.99
CA VAL A 125 -10.56 16.72 -10.22
C VAL A 125 -10.22 16.05 -11.55
N ALA A 126 -10.91 14.96 -11.90
CA ALA A 126 -10.75 14.30 -13.19
C ALA A 126 -11.15 15.22 -14.35
N SER A 127 -12.26 15.94 -14.20
CA SER A 127 -12.71 16.98 -15.14
C SER A 127 -11.64 18.06 -15.37
N TYR A 128 -11.09 18.64 -14.31
CA TYR A 128 -10.04 19.65 -14.43
C TYR A 128 -8.76 19.11 -15.06
N LYS A 129 -8.38 17.87 -14.74
CA LYS A 129 -7.21 17.22 -15.33
C LYS A 129 -7.36 17.05 -16.85
N ASN A 130 -8.55 16.65 -17.31
CA ASN A 130 -8.85 16.51 -18.74
C ASN A 130 -8.83 17.86 -19.45
N ALA A 131 -9.47 18.88 -18.88
CA ALA A 131 -9.47 20.24 -19.44
C ALA A 131 -8.05 20.83 -19.53
N LEU A 132 -7.21 20.58 -18.52
CA LEU A 132 -5.80 21.00 -18.53
C LEU A 132 -5.01 20.28 -19.64
N TRP A 133 -5.25 18.99 -19.83
CA TRP A 133 -4.60 18.20 -20.88
C TRP A 133 -4.99 18.70 -22.28
N GLU A 134 -6.28 18.97 -22.52
CA GLU A 134 -6.76 19.55 -23.78
C GLU A 134 -6.11 20.91 -24.06
N LEU A 135 -6.13 21.82 -23.08
CA LEU A 135 -5.58 23.17 -23.23
C LEU A 135 -4.07 23.13 -23.51
N ASN A 136 -3.33 22.25 -22.85
CA ASN A 136 -1.90 22.09 -23.08
C ASN A 136 -1.62 21.52 -24.48
N THR A 137 -2.45 20.59 -24.94
CA THR A 137 -2.37 20.01 -26.29
C THR A 137 -2.64 21.07 -27.36
N GLU A 138 -3.67 21.90 -27.19
CA GLU A 138 -3.96 23.02 -28.10
C GLU A 138 -2.87 24.09 -28.09
N SER A 139 -2.30 24.39 -26.91
CA SER A 139 -1.17 25.31 -26.78
C SER A 139 0.05 24.81 -27.56
N LEU A 140 0.35 23.51 -27.47
CA LEU A 140 1.44 22.89 -28.22
C LEU A 140 1.17 22.93 -29.74
N ARG A 141 -0.06 22.61 -30.16
CA ARG A 141 -0.49 22.71 -31.56
C ARG A 141 -0.32 24.13 -32.10
N ARG A 142 -0.80 25.14 -31.38
CA ARG A 142 -0.66 26.55 -31.76
C ARG A 142 0.79 26.98 -31.88
N LYS A 143 1.66 26.54 -30.97
CA LYS A 143 3.10 26.82 -31.05
C LYS A 143 3.72 26.18 -32.30
N GLN A 144 3.35 24.94 -32.63
CA GLN A 144 3.84 24.27 -33.83
C GLN A 144 3.36 24.97 -35.11
N GLU A 145 2.10 25.39 -35.16
CA GLU A 145 1.50 26.11 -36.30
C GLU A 145 2.07 27.52 -36.49
N HIS A 146 2.50 28.20 -35.42
CA HIS A 146 3.16 29.51 -35.53
C HIS A 146 4.65 29.41 -35.88
N CYS A 147 5.30 28.28 -35.60
CA CYS A 147 6.72 28.07 -35.93
C CYS A 147 6.95 27.69 -37.41
N GLU A 148 5.96 27.14 -38.11
CA GLU A 148 5.98 26.93 -39.57
C GLU A 148 4.92 27.83 -40.26
N PRO A 149 5.26 29.05 -40.72
CA PRO A 149 5.98 29.23 -41.99
C PRO A 149 6.86 30.50 -42.03
N MET A 150 7.48 30.91 -40.92
CA MET A 150 8.19 32.21 -40.87
C MET A 150 9.62 32.14 -41.42
N HIS A 151 10.26 30.97 -41.38
CA HIS A 151 11.68 30.81 -41.71
C HIS A 151 12.04 31.00 -43.19
N GLN A 152 11.13 30.74 -44.13
CA GLN A 152 11.45 30.82 -45.57
C GLN A 152 11.29 32.24 -46.16
N SER A 153 10.51 33.13 -45.53
CA SER A 153 10.27 34.49 -46.06
C SER A 153 11.18 35.57 -45.45
N LEU A 154 11.82 35.28 -44.31
CA LEU A 154 12.73 36.19 -43.62
C LEU A 154 14.00 36.54 -44.41
N PRO A 155 14.79 35.57 -44.95
CA PRO A 155 16.03 35.91 -45.67
C PRO A 155 15.75 36.72 -46.94
N ARG A 156 14.67 36.38 -47.66
CA ARG A 156 14.28 37.13 -48.88
C ARG A 156 13.81 38.55 -48.57
N LYS A 157 13.07 38.76 -47.48
CA LYS A 157 12.65 40.10 -47.04
C LYS A 157 13.84 40.92 -46.54
N GLN A 158 14.81 40.27 -45.88
CA GLN A 158 16.05 40.88 -45.42
C GLN A 158 16.89 41.37 -46.61
N GLU A 159 17.10 40.53 -47.63
CA GLU A 159 17.82 40.91 -48.87
C GLU A 159 17.17 42.11 -49.58
N ILE A 160 15.83 42.16 -49.63
CA ILE A 160 15.08 43.28 -50.21
C ILE A 160 15.32 44.56 -49.40
N TRP A 161 15.29 44.48 -48.07
CA TRP A 161 15.53 45.63 -47.20
C TRP A 161 16.97 46.12 -47.27
N GLU A 162 17.96 45.22 -47.26
CA GLU A 162 19.37 45.56 -47.42
C GLU A 162 19.64 46.23 -48.77
N SER A 163 19.01 45.76 -49.85
CA SER A 163 19.10 46.38 -51.17
C SER A 163 18.51 47.80 -51.18
N LYS A 164 17.40 48.03 -50.48
CA LYS A 164 16.80 49.37 -50.33
C LYS A 164 17.69 50.31 -49.52
N TRP A 165 18.23 49.84 -48.40
CA TRP A 165 19.14 50.62 -47.56
C TRP A 165 20.42 50.97 -48.31
N LYS A 166 21.04 50.03 -49.03
CA LYS A 166 22.20 50.31 -49.89
C LYS A 166 21.91 51.36 -50.96
N THR A 167 20.73 51.33 -51.56
CA THR A 167 20.34 52.31 -52.58
C THR A 167 20.15 53.71 -52.00
N ILE A 168 19.51 53.81 -50.84
CA ILE A 168 19.26 55.09 -50.15
C ILE A 168 20.56 55.67 -49.62
N LEU A 169 21.36 54.85 -48.93
CA LEU A 169 22.65 55.26 -48.40
C LEU A 169 23.64 55.58 -49.52
N GLY A 170 23.66 54.82 -50.62
CA GLY A 170 24.49 55.09 -51.80
C GLY A 170 24.17 56.41 -52.51
N ARG A 171 22.95 56.93 -52.35
CA ARG A 171 22.51 58.25 -52.85
C ARG A 171 22.67 59.38 -51.82
N CYS A 172 23.19 59.08 -50.64
CA CYS A 172 23.34 60.05 -49.57
C CYS A 172 24.57 60.95 -49.84
N PRO A 173 24.45 62.28 -49.73
CA PRO A 173 25.56 63.21 -49.98
C PRO A 173 26.76 63.01 -49.04
N PHE A 174 26.53 62.34 -47.90
CA PHE A 174 27.56 62.07 -46.89
C PHE A 174 28.56 60.98 -47.28
N ASN A 175 28.35 60.22 -48.38
CA ASN A 175 29.35 59.25 -48.83
C ASN A 175 30.64 59.90 -49.35
N LEU A 176 30.57 61.18 -49.76
CA LEU A 176 31.74 61.95 -50.18
C LEU A 176 32.64 62.33 -48.99
N ILE A 177 32.12 62.32 -47.76
CA ILE A 177 32.91 62.65 -46.55
C ILE A 177 33.92 61.55 -46.24
N PHE A 178 33.65 60.30 -46.64
CA PHE A 178 34.55 59.17 -46.43
C PHE A 178 35.50 58.90 -47.61
N GLU A 179 35.34 59.60 -48.75
CA GLU A 179 36.27 59.49 -49.88
C GLU A 179 37.49 60.42 -49.73
N ASP A 180 37.34 61.58 -49.10
CA ASP A 180 38.45 62.53 -48.88
C ASP A 180 39.46 62.08 -47.79
N ASP A 181 39.05 61.20 -46.87
CA ASP A 181 39.93 60.66 -45.82
C ASP A 181 40.86 59.52 -46.29
N LEU A 182 40.64 58.97 -47.50
CA LEU A 182 41.54 57.97 -48.10
C LEU A 182 42.62 58.59 -49.01
N VAL A 183 42.48 59.85 -49.42
CA VAL A 183 43.46 60.52 -50.30
C VAL A 183 44.51 61.33 -49.52
N SER A 184 44.23 61.74 -48.27
CA SER A 184 45.22 62.45 -47.43
C SER A 184 46.24 61.53 -46.73
N SER A 185 46.08 60.21 -46.76
CA SER A 185 47.03 59.25 -46.16
C SER A 185 48.07 58.66 -47.13
N ILE A 186 48.15 59.17 -48.38
CA ILE A 186 49.12 58.69 -49.39
C ILE A 186 50.23 59.71 -49.73
N ASN A 187 50.24 60.93 -49.16
CA ASN A 187 51.31 61.92 -49.40
C ASN A 187 52.34 62.02 -48.26
N PHE A 188 52.75 60.89 -47.69
CA PHE A 188 53.98 60.80 -46.90
C PHE A 188 54.77 59.56 -47.33
N ILE A 189 55.38 59.63 -48.52
CA ILE A 189 56.70 59.11 -48.96
C ILE A 189 57.01 59.74 -50.32
#